data_AF-A0A2N2SAG2-F1
#
_entry.id   AF-A0A2N2SAG2-F1
#
_cell.length_a   1.000
_cell.length_b   1.000
_cell.length_c   1.000
_cell.angle_alpha   90.00
_cell.angle_beta   90.00
_cell.angle_gamma   90.00
#
_symmetry.space_group_name_H-M   'P 1'
#
loop_
_entity.id
_entity.type
_entity.pdbx_description
1 polymer ?
#
loop_
_entity_poly.entity_id
_entity_poly.type
_entity_poly.pdbx_seq_one_letter_code
_entity_poly.pdbx_strand_id
1 'polypeptide(L)'
;CIMVDGTFWTDTEMIDLGLMTKTARSIGHNPQSGPGGMIEDLDKFGDVRKVLIHINNTNPILREDSAERAELTRHGIEVSYDGMDIIL
;
A
#
# COMPACT_ATOMS: atom_id res chain seq x y z
N CYS A 1 -9.57 -9.26 10.31
CA CYS A 1 -8.53 -8.95 9.31
C CYS A 1 -9.11 -7.93 8.33
N ILE A 2 -8.35 -6.90 7.99
CA ILE A 2 -8.68 -5.90 6.97
C ILE A 2 -7.76 -6.18 5.78
N MET A 3 -8.34 -6.50 4.63
CA MET A 3 -7.62 -6.63 3.36
C MET A 3 -8.06 -5.50 2.44
N VAL A 4 -7.12 -4.67 2.01
CA VAL A 4 -7.43 -3.45 1.25
C VAL A 4 -6.45 -3.24 0.10
N ASP A 5 -6.81 -2.32 -0.79
CA ASP A 5 -6.01 -1.90 -1.92
C ASP A 5 -4.56 -1.57 -1.51
N GLY A 6 -3.61 -1.95 -2.35
CA GLY A 6 -2.17 -1.78 -2.17
C GLY A 6 -1.52 -1.20 -3.43
N THR A 7 -2.29 -0.54 -4.30
CA THR A 7 -1.87 -0.33 -5.69
C THR A 7 -0.65 0.57 -5.80
N PHE A 8 -0.68 1.78 -5.21
CA PHE A 8 0.39 2.78 -5.35
C PHE A 8 0.88 3.34 -4.02
N TRP A 9 2.18 3.57 -3.91
CA TRP A 9 2.82 4.13 -2.72
C TRP A 9 2.53 5.63 -2.55
N THR A 10 2.67 6.41 -3.61
CA THR A 10 2.34 7.85 -3.63
C THR A 10 1.23 8.16 -4.63
N ASP A 11 0.56 9.30 -4.47
CA ASP A 11 -0.49 9.73 -5.40
C ASP A 11 0.07 9.98 -6.82
N THR A 12 1.36 10.28 -6.93
CA THR A 12 2.05 10.63 -8.18
C THR A 12 2.96 9.52 -8.71
N GLU A 13 3.01 8.33 -8.09
CA GLU A 13 4.00 7.27 -8.39
C GLU A 13 4.20 7.04 -9.89
N MET A 14 3.10 6.86 -10.62
CA MET A 14 3.14 6.58 -12.05
C MET A 14 3.43 7.82 -12.92
N ILE A 15 3.15 9.02 -12.42
CA ILE A 15 3.54 10.30 -13.06
C ILE A 15 5.05 10.46 -12.94
N ASP A 16 5.59 10.25 -11.75
CA ASP A 16 7.02 10.41 -11.44
C ASP A 16 7.87 9.39 -12.22
N LEU A 17 7.33 8.20 -12.50
CA LEU A 17 7.94 7.19 -13.36
C LEU A 17 7.70 7.42 -14.87
N GLY A 18 6.90 8.42 -15.25
CA GLY A 18 6.58 8.71 -16.66
C GLY A 18 5.69 7.66 -17.35
N LEU A 19 4.96 6.86 -16.58
CA LEU A 19 4.13 5.75 -17.07
C LEU A 19 2.67 6.15 -17.30
N MET A 20 2.19 7.22 -16.66
CA MET A 20 0.87 7.80 -16.91
C MET A 20 0.82 9.29 -16.59
N THR A 21 -0.30 9.94 -16.93
CA THR A 21 -0.54 11.38 -16.68
C THR A 21 -1.54 11.66 -15.56
N LYS A 22 -2.09 10.61 -14.95
CA LYS A 22 -3.15 10.65 -13.94
C LYS A 22 -2.59 10.26 -12.58
N THR A 23 -3.11 10.86 -11.50
CA THR A 23 -2.75 10.46 -10.13
C THR A 23 -3.46 9.18 -9.72
N ALA A 24 -2.96 8.49 -8.70
CA ALA A 24 -3.60 7.30 -8.11
C ALA A 24 -5.06 7.58 -7.74
N ARG A 25 -5.32 8.69 -7.03
CA ARG A 25 -6.69 9.08 -6.63
C ARG A 25 -7.60 9.31 -7.84
N SER A 26 -7.08 9.87 -8.93
CA SER A 26 -7.87 10.14 -10.14
C SER A 26 -8.29 8.87 -10.90
N ILE A 27 -7.69 7.72 -10.59
CA ILE A 27 -8.06 6.41 -11.12
C ILE A 27 -8.65 5.48 -10.05
N GLY A 28 -9.04 6.03 -8.89
CA GLY A 28 -9.80 5.31 -7.87
C GLY A 28 -8.97 4.57 -6.82
N HIS A 29 -7.66 4.85 -6.72
CA HIS A 29 -6.78 4.25 -5.72
C HIS A 29 -6.34 5.28 -4.68
N ASN A 30 -6.48 4.97 -3.39
CA ASN A 30 -5.90 5.77 -2.32
C ASN A 30 -4.43 5.36 -2.16
N PRO A 31 -3.45 6.27 -2.23
CA PRO A 31 -2.04 5.89 -2.07
C PRO A 31 -1.76 5.39 -0.63
N GLN A 32 -0.74 4.55 -0.46
CA GLN A 32 -0.35 4.11 0.89
C GLN A 32 0.15 5.27 1.76
N SER A 33 1.00 6.12 1.18
CA SER A 33 1.72 7.16 1.90
C SER A 33 1.24 8.57 1.54
N GLY A 34 1.70 9.55 2.31
CA GLY A 34 1.33 10.95 2.18
C GLY A 34 0.01 11.29 2.87
N PRO A 35 -0.35 12.59 2.89
CA PRO A 35 -1.52 13.08 3.62
C PRO A 35 -2.83 12.40 3.19
N GLY A 36 -3.59 11.88 4.16
CA GLY A 36 -4.81 11.13 3.92
C GLY A 36 -4.60 9.82 3.17
N GLY A 37 -3.37 9.28 3.21
CA GLY A 37 -3.02 7.98 2.65
C GLY A 37 -3.51 6.82 3.53
N MET A 38 -3.41 5.60 3.01
CA MET A 38 -3.94 4.43 3.70
C MET A 38 -3.26 4.12 5.02
N ILE A 39 -1.97 4.45 5.21
CA ILE A 39 -1.30 4.26 6.51
C ILE A 39 -2.02 5.05 7.61
N GLU A 40 -2.30 6.33 7.38
CA GLU A 40 -3.01 7.18 8.36
C GLU A 40 -4.42 6.66 8.67
N ASP A 41 -5.13 6.14 7.67
CA ASP A 41 -6.46 5.56 7.86
C ASP A 41 -6.40 4.22 8.60
N LEU A 42 -5.43 3.37 8.26
CA LEU A 42 -5.25 2.06 8.86
C LEU A 42 -4.77 2.15 10.31
N ASP A 43 -4.00 3.17 10.68
CA ASP A 43 -3.57 3.43 12.07
C ASP A 43 -4.73 3.73 13.02
N LYS A 44 -5.87 4.18 12.50
CA LYS A 44 -7.09 4.42 13.30
C LYS A 44 -7.74 3.12 13.77
N PHE A 45 -7.44 2.00 13.11
CA PHE A 45 -7.87 0.68 13.55
C PHE A 45 -6.85 0.15 14.54
N GLY A 46 -7.33 -0.33 15.70
CA GLY A 46 -6.51 -0.90 16.77
C GLY A 46 -5.85 -2.23 16.36
N ASP A 47 -5.89 -3.22 17.24
CA ASP A 47 -5.21 -4.50 17.02
C ASP A 47 -5.99 -5.41 16.06
N VAL A 48 -5.98 -5.03 14.79
CA VAL A 48 -6.58 -5.76 13.67
C VAL A 48 -5.49 -6.04 12.66
N ARG A 49 -5.36 -7.30 12.24
CA ARG A 49 -4.46 -7.69 11.14
C ARG A 49 -4.79 -6.91 9.86
N LYS A 50 -3.83 -6.15 9.33
CA LYS A 50 -3.95 -5.29 8.15
C LYS A 50 -3.10 -5.87 7.02
N VAL A 51 -3.68 -6.09 5.85
CA VAL A 51 -2.97 -6.66 4.69
C VAL A 51 -3.28 -5.83 3.44
N LEU A 52 -2.24 -5.36 2.75
CA LEU A 52 -2.37 -4.73 1.43
C LEU A 52 -2.35 -5.79 0.33
N ILE A 53 -3.29 -5.71 -0.61
CA ILE A 53 -3.42 -6.58 -1.79
C ILE A 53 -3.69 -5.76 -3.05
N HIS A 54 -3.59 -6.36 -4.24
CA HIS A 54 -3.72 -5.65 -5.51
C HIS A 54 -2.62 -4.58 -5.64
N ILE A 55 -1.36 -5.03 -5.68
CA ILE A 55 -0.18 -4.17 -5.66
C ILE A 55 0.35 -3.99 -7.08
N ASN A 56 0.56 -2.75 -7.51
CA ASN A 56 1.09 -2.50 -8.84
C ASN A 56 2.58 -2.85 -8.91
N ASN A 57 3.06 -3.25 -10.08
CA ASN A 57 4.46 -3.64 -10.31
C ASN A 57 5.48 -2.52 -10.02
N THR A 58 5.04 -1.26 -10.04
CA THR A 58 5.88 -0.08 -9.77
C THR A 58 6.06 0.21 -8.29
N ASN A 59 5.26 -0.41 -7.43
CA ASN A 59 5.18 -0.04 -6.04
C ASN A 59 6.45 -0.50 -5.29
N PRO A 60 7.20 0.40 -4.62
CA PRO A 60 8.45 0.08 -3.94
C PRO A 60 8.28 -0.92 -2.78
N ILE A 61 7.06 -1.16 -2.28
CA ILE A 61 6.82 -2.15 -1.22
C ILE A 61 7.06 -3.60 -1.70
N LEU A 62 7.10 -3.83 -3.01
CA LEU A 62 7.46 -5.14 -3.59
C LEU A 62 8.94 -5.47 -3.37
N ARG A 63 9.79 -4.46 -3.15
CA ARG A 63 11.16 -4.66 -2.70
C ARG A 63 11.17 -4.85 -1.19
N GLU A 64 11.56 -6.03 -0.74
CA GLU A 64 11.55 -6.37 0.70
C GLU A 64 12.52 -5.52 1.53
N ASP A 65 13.57 -4.99 0.90
CA ASP A 65 14.62 -4.18 1.51
C ASP A 65 14.36 -2.65 1.43
N SER A 66 13.19 -2.23 0.93
CA SER A 66 12.87 -0.81 0.75
C SER A 66 12.50 -0.11 2.05
N ALA A 67 12.70 1.21 2.08
CA ALA A 67 12.30 2.03 3.23
C ALA A 67 10.78 2.03 3.40
N GLU A 68 10.04 1.91 2.30
CA GLU A 68 8.60 1.82 2.21
C GLU A 68 8.07 0.51 2.82
N ARG A 69 8.74 -0.62 2.54
CA ARG A 69 8.43 -1.90 3.19
C ARG A 69 8.70 -1.85 4.69
N ALA A 70 9.81 -1.23 5.09
CA ALA A 70 10.13 -1.00 6.50
C ALA A 70 9.08 -0.11 7.18
N GLU A 71 8.57 0.91 6.50
CA GLU A 71 7.50 1.76 7.02
C GLU A 71 6.21 0.97 7.28
N LEU A 72 5.73 0.19 6.31
CA LEU A 72 4.55 -0.65 6.53
C LEU A 72 4.73 -1.59 7.73
N THR A 73 5.92 -2.17 7.89
CA THR A 73 6.24 -3.02 9.03
C THR A 73 6.13 -2.27 10.36
N ARG A 74 6.58 -1.00 10.44
CA ARG A 74 6.45 -0.17 11.64
C ARG A 74 4.99 0.10 12.02
N HIS A 75 4.11 0.18 11.03
CA HIS A 75 2.67 0.37 11.21
C HIS A 75 1.87 -0.93 11.38
N GLY A 76 2.56 -2.09 11.40
CA GLY A 76 1.90 -3.40 11.50
C GLY A 76 1.03 -3.75 10.30
N ILE A 77 1.41 -3.24 9.12
CA ILE A 77 0.71 -3.50 7.85
C ILE A 77 1.50 -4.53 7.05
N GLU A 78 0.86 -5.66 6.75
CA GLU A 78 1.43 -6.72 5.93
C GLU A 78 1.24 -6.43 4.44
N VAL A 79 2.16 -6.94 3.63
CA VAL A 79 2.04 -6.96 2.16
C VAL A 79 1.71 -8.38 1.74
N SER A 80 0.59 -8.56 1.04
CA SER A 80 0.20 -9.87 0.52
C SER A 80 1.19 -10.40 -0.52
N TYR A 81 1.17 -11.72 -0.68
CA TYR A 81 1.96 -12.45 -1.65
C TYR A 81 1.16 -13.65 -2.17
N ASP A 82 1.50 -14.13 -3.35
CA ASP A 82 0.87 -15.31 -3.93
C ASP A 82 1.09 -16.52 -3.03
N GLY A 83 0.00 -17.21 -2.67
CA GLY A 83 0.04 -18.34 -1.73
C GLY A 83 -0.08 -17.96 -0.25
N MET A 84 -0.37 -16.69 0.07
CA MET A 84 -0.66 -16.27 1.44
C MET A 84 -1.99 -16.85 1.94
N ASP A 85 -1.92 -17.66 3.00
CA ASP A 85 -3.09 -18.12 3.74
C ASP A 85 -3.52 -17.11 4.81
N ILE A 86 -4.83 -16.85 4.89
CA ILE A 86 -5.45 -16.05 5.94
C ILE A 86 -6.45 -16.92 6.69
N ILE A 87 -6.10 -17.24 7.94
CA ILE A 87 -6.95 -18.00 8.87
C ILE A 87 -7.57 -16.98 9.83
N LEU A 88 -8.90 -17.03 10.00
CA LEU A 88 -9.69 -16.09 10.80
C LEU A 88 -10.21 -16.72 12.08
#